data_AF-A0A356RAR3-F1
#
_entry.id   AF-A0A356RAR3-F1
#
_cell.length_a   1.000
_cell.length_b   1.000
_cell.length_c   1.000
_cell.angle_alpha   90.00
_cell.angle_beta   90.00
_cell.angle_gamma   90.00
#
_symmetry.space_group_name_H-M   'P 1'
#
loop_
_entity.id
_entity.type
_entity.pdbx_description
1 polymer ?
#
loop_
_entity_poly.entity_id
_entity_poly.type
_entity_poly.pdbx_seq_one_letter_code
_entity_poly.pdbx_strand_id
1 'polypeptide(L)'
;MFACEWKKSTTTFRNFGGIFDVPRLTTELEELERETSQPDFWNNPRQAAKAGRRQAEIERQLSRLHQLDQQRDDLLAILDLIGQQGDPE
;
A
#
# COMPACT_ATOMS: atom_id res chain seq x y z
N MET A 1 -11.08 -39.45 -18.34
CA MET A 1 -10.22 -38.28 -18.62
C MET A 1 -10.83 -37.09 -17.90
N PHE A 2 -10.32 -36.76 -16.72
CA PHE A 2 -10.83 -35.64 -15.91
C PHE A 2 -9.98 -34.42 -16.21
N ALA A 3 -10.53 -33.48 -16.98
CA ALA A 3 -9.94 -32.16 -17.12
C ALA A 3 -10.28 -31.37 -15.84
N CYS A 4 -9.28 -31.16 -14.98
CA CYS A 4 -9.37 -30.15 -13.93
C CYS A 4 -9.34 -28.77 -14.61
N GLU A 5 -10.51 -28.21 -14.85
CA GLU A 5 -10.69 -26.84 -15.30
C GLU A 5 -10.30 -25.90 -14.16
N TRP A 6 -9.09 -25.34 -14.23
CA TRP A 6 -8.58 -24.36 -13.28
C TRP A 6 -9.39 -23.07 -13.39
N LYS A 7 -10.47 -22.99 -12.62
CA LYS A 7 -11.13 -21.73 -12.32
C LYS A 7 -10.11 -20.86 -11.58
N LYS A 8 -9.49 -19.91 -12.29
CA LYS A 8 -8.76 -18.82 -11.65
C LYS A 8 -9.79 -18.07 -10.80
N SER A 9 -9.86 -18.44 -9.53
CA SER A 9 -10.63 -17.70 -8.55
C SER A 9 -10.03 -16.31 -8.56
N THR A 10 -10.73 -15.36 -9.17
CA THR A 10 -10.50 -13.95 -8.94
C THR A 10 -10.78 -13.74 -7.46
N THR A 11 -9.74 -13.94 -6.66
CA THR A 11 -9.69 -13.55 -5.26
C THR A 11 -10.02 -12.08 -5.25
N THR A 12 -11.28 -11.77 -4.97
CA THR A 12 -11.71 -10.45 -4.52
C THR A 12 -10.83 -10.19 -3.31
N PHE A 13 -9.80 -9.37 -3.48
CA PHE A 13 -8.99 -8.88 -2.38
C PHE A 13 -9.95 -8.18 -1.44
N ARG A 14 -10.36 -8.93 -0.43
CA ARG A 14 -11.23 -8.48 0.65
C ARG A 14 -10.47 -7.32 1.27
N ASN A 15 -11.01 -6.10 1.12
CA ASN A 15 -10.46 -4.89 1.75
C ASN A 15 -10.03 -5.26 3.17
N PHE A 16 -8.71 -5.34 3.37
CA PHE A 16 -8.14 -5.78 4.63
C PHE A 16 -8.12 -4.56 5.53
N GLY A 17 -9.29 -4.33 6.14
CA GLY A 17 -9.73 -3.37 7.17
C GLY A 17 -8.70 -2.96 8.23
N GLY A 18 -7.50 -2.57 7.83
CA GLY A 18 -6.29 -2.50 8.64
C GLY A 18 -5.18 -1.76 7.90
N ILE A 19 -3.96 -1.84 8.42
CA ILE A 19 -2.75 -1.15 7.92
C ILE A 19 -2.45 -1.31 6.41
N PHE A 20 -3.14 -2.22 5.70
CA PHE A 20 -2.98 -2.50 4.27
C PHE A 20 -4.08 -1.87 3.38
N ASP A 21 -5.03 -1.12 3.93
CA ASP A 21 -6.07 -0.44 3.15
C ASP A 21 -5.56 0.83 2.46
N VAL A 22 -4.65 0.65 1.48
CA VAL A 22 -4.14 1.74 0.62
C VAL A 22 -5.27 2.63 0.07
N PRO A 23 -6.40 2.10 -0.44
CA PRO A 23 -7.48 2.94 -0.98
C PRO A 23 -8.13 3.84 0.08
N ARG A 24 -8.34 3.32 1.29
CA ARG A 24 -8.93 4.08 2.39
C ARG A 24 -7.97 5.19 2.86
N LEU A 25 -6.68 4.86 2.98
CA LEU A 25 -5.64 5.80 3.37
C LEU A 25 -5.47 6.92 2.34
N THR A 26 -5.59 6.62 1.04
CA THR A 26 -5.56 7.64 -0.02
C THR A 26 -6.79 8.54 0.01
N THR A 27 -7.99 8.00 0.18
CA THR A 27 -9.21 8.83 0.34
C THR A 27 -9.12 9.74 1.57
N GLU A 28 -8.63 9.23 2.70
CA GLU A 28 -8.46 10.03 3.92
C GLU A 28 -7.41 11.14 3.74
N LEU A 29 -6.34 10.87 2.96
CA LEU A 29 -5.34 11.87 2.59
C LEU A 29 -5.92 12.96 1.68
N GLU A 30 -6.71 12.60 0.65
CA GLU A 30 -7.37 13.55 -0.24
C GLU A 30 -8.36 14.46 0.50
N GLU A 31 -9.11 13.90 1.46
CA GLU A 31 -10.01 14.68 2.32
C GLU A 31 -9.21 15.71 3.16
N LEU A 32 -8.11 15.26 3.76
CA LEU A 32 -7.18 16.12 4.51
C LEU A 32 -6.56 17.20 3.63
N GLU A 33 -6.10 16.89 2.42
CA GLU A 33 -5.54 17.87 1.48
C GLU A 33 -6.59 18.91 1.08
N ARG A 34 -7.84 18.49 0.85
CA ARG A 34 -8.95 19.38 0.53
C ARG A 34 -9.29 20.33 1.67
N GLU A 35 -9.22 19.85 2.91
CA GLU A 35 -9.39 20.69 4.11
C GLU A 35 -8.22 21.66 4.28
N THR A 36 -6.98 21.18 4.09
CA THR A 36 -5.75 21.95 4.27
C THR A 36 -5.53 23.01 3.19
N SER A 37 -6.15 22.83 2.02
CA SER A 37 -6.16 23.80 0.91
C SER A 37 -6.99 25.05 1.18
N GLN A 38 -7.86 25.03 2.21
CA GLN A 38 -8.63 26.22 2.58
C GLN A 38 -7.74 27.20 3.37
N PRO A 39 -7.66 28.49 2.98
CA PRO A 39 -6.82 29.46 3.68
C PRO A 39 -7.24 29.67 5.15
N ASP A 40 -8.53 29.49 5.46
CA ASP A 40 -9.06 29.56 6.83
C ASP A 40 -8.67 28.36 7.71
N PHE A 41 -8.20 27.26 7.12
CA PHE A 41 -7.77 26.08 7.86
C PHE A 41 -6.55 26.39 8.74
N TRP A 42 -5.64 27.22 8.24
CA TRP A 42 -4.43 27.63 8.93
C TRP A 42 -4.69 28.61 10.09
N ASN A 43 -5.90 29.20 10.19
CA ASN A 43 -6.29 30.02 11.35
C ASN A 43 -6.42 29.20 12.64
N ASN A 44 -6.57 27.88 12.55
CA ASN A 44 -6.68 27.00 13.70
C ASN A 44 -5.44 26.09 13.85
N PRO A 45 -4.41 26.50 14.61
CA PRO A 45 -3.17 25.72 14.76
C PRO A 45 -3.39 24.33 15.35
N ARG A 46 -4.46 24.13 16.16
CA ARG A 46 -4.84 22.80 16.66
C ARG A 46 -5.34 21.86 15.56
N GLN A 47 -6.10 22.38 14.59
CA GLN A 47 -6.60 21.57 13.47
C GLN A 47 -5.46 21.24 12.51
N ALA A 48 -4.63 22.23 12.16
CA ALA A 48 -3.44 22.01 11.33
C ALA A 48 -2.47 20.98 11.95
N ALA A 49 -2.23 21.05 13.27
CA ALA A 49 -1.39 20.06 13.95
C ALA A 49 -2.02 18.65 13.96
N LYS A 50 -3.35 18.55 14.07
CA LYS A 50 -4.05 17.26 14.01
C LYS A 50 -3.98 16.66 12.60
N ALA A 51 -4.19 17.48 11.58
CA ALA A 51 -4.07 17.09 10.18
C ALA A 51 -2.64 16.62 9.84
N GLY A 52 -1.62 17.40 10.21
CA GLY A 52 -0.23 17.00 9.98
C GLY A 52 0.16 15.70 10.69
N ARG A 53 -0.32 15.47 11.91
CA ARG A 53 -0.12 14.18 12.61
C ARG A 53 -0.79 13.03 11.87
N ARG A 54 -2.02 13.24 11.38
CA ARG A 54 -2.76 12.22 10.64
C ARG A 54 -2.08 11.90 9.31
N GLN A 55 -1.62 12.92 8.60
CA GLN A 55 -0.84 12.78 7.38
C GLN A 55 0.44 11.97 7.61
N ALA A 56 1.21 12.30 8.65
CA ALA A 56 2.42 11.55 9.01
C ALA A 56 2.15 10.09 9.41
N GLU A 57 1.00 9.80 10.05
CA GLU A 57 0.56 8.44 10.35
C GLU A 57 0.30 7.64 9.06
N ILE A 58 -0.45 8.24 8.12
CA ILE A 58 -0.78 7.64 6.83
C ILE A 58 0.49 7.38 6.02
N GLU A 59 1.39 8.36 5.91
CA GLU A 59 2.66 8.23 5.21
C GLU A 59 3.53 7.10 5.79
N ARG A 60 3.59 6.98 7.13
CA ARG A 60 4.31 5.87 7.78
C ARG A 60 3.73 4.51 7.43
N GLN A 61 2.42 4.39 7.36
CA GLN A 61 1.75 3.15 6.98
C GLN A 61 2.07 2.80 5.52
N LEU A 62 1.91 3.75 4.60
CA LEU A 62 2.24 3.55 3.18
C LEU A 62 3.72 3.19 2.97
N SER A 63 4.63 3.86 3.67
CA SER A 63 6.07 3.55 3.60
C SER A 63 6.37 2.12 4.03
N ARG A 64 5.75 1.63 5.11
CA ARG A 64 5.91 0.25 5.57
C ARG A 64 5.38 -0.76 4.55
N LEU A 65 4.26 -0.47 3.90
CA LEU A 65 3.73 -1.31 2.83
C LEU A 65 4.69 -1.40 1.65
N HIS A 66 5.19 -0.25 1.21
CA HIS A 66 6.15 -0.19 0.11
C HIS A 66 7.44 -0.96 0.41
N GLN A 67 7.92 -0.89 1.65
CA GLN A 67 9.08 -1.68 2.08
C GLN A 67 8.83 -3.19 1.98
N LEU A 68 7.64 -3.66 2.37
CA LEU A 68 7.28 -5.08 2.26
C LEU A 68 7.18 -5.52 0.79
N ASP A 69 6.60 -4.69 -0.07
CA ASP A 69 6.53 -4.96 -1.51
C ASP A 69 7.93 -5.01 -2.14
N GLN A 70 8.82 -4.08 -1.78
CA GLN A 70 10.21 -4.11 -2.23
C GLN A 70 10.94 -5.37 -1.76
N GLN A 71 10.79 -5.76 -0.48
CA GLN A 71 11.40 -6.98 0.04
C GLN A 71 10.89 -8.23 -0.68
N ARG A 72 9.61 -8.27 -1.04
CA ARG A 72 9.06 -9.35 -1.87
C ARG A 72 9.73 -9.36 -3.24
N ASP A 73 9.82 -8.22 -3.90
CA ASP A 73 10.40 -8.13 -5.25
C ASP A 73 11.89 -8.48 -5.25
N ASP A 74 12.64 -8.07 -4.23
CA ASP A 74 14.03 -8.45 -4.04
C ASP A 74 14.18 -9.97 -3.90
N LEU A 75 13.30 -10.63 -3.12
CA LEU A 75 13.29 -12.09 -2.99
C LEU A 75 12.95 -12.79 -4.31
N LEU A 76 12.00 -12.26 -5.08
CA LEU A 76 11.66 -12.79 -6.41
C LEU A 76 12.83 -12.64 -7.38
N ALA A 77 13.51 -11.49 -7.37
CA ALA A 77 14.70 -11.26 -8.18
C ALA A 77 15.83 -12.23 -7.81
N ILE A 78 16.02 -12.51 -6.52
CA ILE A 78 16.99 -13.51 -6.05
C ILE A 78 16.61 -14.91 -6.54
N LEU A 79 15.32 -15.28 -6.46
CA LEU A 79 14.83 -16.57 -6.96
C LEU A 79 15.03 -16.72 -8.47
N ASP A 80 14.75 -15.67 -9.24
CA ASP A 80 14.99 -15.64 -10.68
C ASP A 80 16.48 -15.79 -11.01
N LEU A 81 17.34 -15.14 -10.23
CA LEU A 81 18.80 -15.26 -10.38
C LEU A 81 19.25 -16.71 -10.13
N ILE A 82 18.75 -17.36 -9.08
CA ILE A 82 19.06 -18.77 -8.78
C ILE A 82 18.52 -19.70 -9.88
N GLY A 83 17.29 -19.45 -10.36
CA GLY A 83 16.67 -20.23 -11.42
C GLY A 83 17.44 -20.16 -12.76
N GLN A 84 18.10 -19.03 -13.04
CA GLN A 84 18.95 -18.86 -14.22
C GLN A 84 20.35 -19.46 -14.07
N GLN A 85 20.85 -19.61 -12.83
CA GLN A 85 22.14 -20.28 -12.54
C GLN A 85 21.99 -21.81 -12.43
N GLY A 86 20.77 -22.31 -12.37
CA GLY A 86 20.41 -23.72 -12.38
C GLY A 86 20.20 -24.30 -13.77
N ASP A 87 20.95 -23.84 -14.78
CA ASP A 87 21.11 -24.52 -16.06
C ASP A 87 22.33 -25.46 -15.94
N PRO A 88 22.13 -26.74 -15.55
CA PRO A 88 23.19 -27.72 -15.64
C PRO A 88 23.39 -28.08 -17.13
N GLU A 89 24.61 -27.88 -17.62
CA GLU A 89 25.15 -28.78 -18.65
C GLU A 89 25.09 -30.24 -18.17
#